data_AF-A0A559ID41-F1
#
_entry.id   AF-A0A559ID41-F1
#
_cell.length_a   1.000
_cell.length_b   1.000
_cell.length_c   1.000
_cell.angle_alpha   90.00
_cell.angle_beta   90.00
_cell.angle_gamma   90.00
#
_symmetry.space_group_name_H-M   'P 1'
#
loop_
_entity.id
_entity.type
_entity.pdbx_description
1 polymer ?
#
loop_
_entity_poly.entity_id
_entity_poly.type
_entity_poly.pdbx_seq_one_letter_code
_entity_poly.pdbx_strand_id
1 'polypeptide(L)'
;MNLVNLTSETINLIPEGLNGPIITIPPSGQVARSSTTYQEAKSKRKVINMIEVDGTQIPVLKPYMEIEGIPDPVENTIYIVHAMVTLRINRSDVVSVYEPIKNLKGEIIGYKSLGCGPSVEDLKV
;
A
#
# COMPACT_ATOMS: atom_id res chain seq x y z
N MET A 1 -20.65 -6.46 -0.73
CA MET A 1 -19.21 -6.19 -0.64
C MET A 1 -18.68 -5.76 -2.00
N ASN A 2 -17.99 -4.63 -2.05
CA ASN A 2 -17.43 -4.01 -3.25
C ASN A 2 -15.92 -3.83 -3.06
N LEU A 3 -15.12 -4.23 -4.04
CA LEU A 3 -13.67 -4.06 -4.03
C LEU A 3 -13.27 -3.02 -5.08
N VAL A 4 -12.67 -1.92 -4.64
CA VAL A 4 -12.26 -0.82 -5.51
C VAL A 4 -10.74 -0.78 -5.57
N ASN A 5 -10.19 -1.07 -6.75
CA ASN A 5 -8.75 -1.02 -6.98
C ASN A 5 -8.29 0.43 -7.26
N LEU A 6 -7.59 1.02 -6.29
CA LEU A 6 -6.99 2.35 -6.37
C LEU A 6 -5.50 2.30 -6.78
N THR A 7 -5.08 1.25 -7.48
CA THR A 7 -3.76 1.13 -8.11
C THR A 7 -3.86 1.30 -9.63
N SER A 8 -2.73 1.48 -10.31
CA SER A 8 -2.71 1.62 -11.78
C SER A 8 -2.85 0.30 -12.54
N GLU A 9 -2.59 -0.83 -11.87
CA GLU A 9 -2.51 -2.14 -12.49
C GLU A 9 -3.70 -3.01 -12.13
N THR A 10 -4.06 -3.92 -13.04
CA THR A 10 -5.04 -4.97 -12.74
C THR A 10 -4.52 -5.88 -11.64
N ILE A 11 -5.35 -6.16 -10.65
CA ILE A 11 -5.04 -7.05 -9.54
C ILE A 11 -5.71 -8.40 -9.78
N ASN A 12 -4.93 -9.48 -9.70
CA ASN A 12 -5.45 -10.85 -9.66
C ASN A 12 -5.26 -11.40 -8.25
N LEU A 13 -6.36 -11.68 -7.54
CA LEU A 13 -6.35 -12.41 -6.29
C LEU A 13 -6.58 -13.90 -6.58
N ILE A 14 -5.71 -14.74 -6.05
CA ILE A 14 -5.71 -16.19 -6.26
C ILE A 14 -5.44 -16.88 -4.90
N PRO A 15 -6.42 -16.88 -3.97
CA PRO A 15 -6.18 -17.30 -2.58
C PRO A 15 -5.68 -18.73 -2.42
N GLU A 16 -6.14 -19.63 -3.28
CA GLU A 16 -5.77 -21.05 -3.28
C GLU A 16 -4.52 -21.34 -4.14
N GLY A 17 -3.83 -20.29 -4.64
CA GLY A 17 -2.69 -20.44 -5.55
C GLY A 17 -3.10 -20.74 -6.99
N LEU A 18 -2.13 -21.00 -7.87
CA LEU A 18 -2.30 -20.97 -9.34
C LEU A 18 -3.39 -21.89 -9.93
N ASN A 19 -3.84 -22.89 -9.18
CA ASN A 19 -4.89 -23.81 -9.62
C ASN A 19 -6.29 -23.44 -9.08
N GLY A 20 -6.37 -22.39 -8.26
CA GLY A 20 -7.58 -21.91 -7.63
C GLY A 20 -8.34 -20.88 -8.47
N PRO A 21 -9.48 -20.39 -7.96
CA PRO A 21 -10.24 -19.33 -8.60
C PRO A 21 -9.43 -18.02 -8.66
N ILE A 22 -9.54 -17.32 -9.78
CA ILE A 22 -8.93 -16.01 -9.99
C ILE A 22 -10.02 -14.93 -9.86
N ILE A 23 -9.82 -13.99 -8.95
CA ILE A 23 -10.64 -12.79 -8.82
C ILE A 23 -9.85 -11.63 -9.43
N THR A 24 -10.30 -11.12 -10.58
CA THR A 24 -9.66 -10.02 -11.30
C THR A 24 -10.35 -8.70 -10.98
N ILE A 25 -9.57 -7.73 -10.51
CA ILE A 25 -10.06 -6.41 -10.10
C ILE A 25 -9.35 -5.36 -10.97
N PRO A 26 -10.04 -4.81 -11.99
CA PRO A 26 -9.45 -3.81 -12.87
C PRO A 26 -9.20 -2.50 -12.11
N PRO A 27 -8.25 -1.66 -12.56
CA PRO A 27 -8.07 -0.32 -12.02
C PRO A 27 -9.40 0.46 -12.04
N SER A 28 -9.70 1.18 -10.96
CA SER A 28 -10.90 2.02 -10.89
C SER A 28 -10.82 3.30 -11.74
N GLY A 29 -9.63 3.63 -12.24
CA GLY A 29 -9.32 4.91 -12.88
C GLY A 29 -8.93 6.02 -11.90
N GLN A 30 -9.11 5.80 -10.59
CA GLN A 30 -8.58 6.65 -9.53
C GLN A 30 -7.41 5.95 -8.85
N VAL A 31 -6.30 6.65 -8.64
CA VAL A 31 -5.08 6.08 -8.02
C VAL A 31 -4.81 6.76 -6.69
N ALA A 32 -4.75 5.98 -5.61
CA ALA A 32 -4.30 6.45 -4.31
C ALA A 32 -2.77 6.55 -4.29
N ARG A 33 -2.23 7.72 -3.93
CA ARG A 33 -0.79 7.96 -3.98
C ARG A 33 -0.33 8.96 -2.94
N SER A 34 0.99 9.09 -2.83
CA SER A 34 1.62 10.22 -2.17
C SER A 34 1.25 11.51 -2.91
N SER A 35 0.61 12.46 -2.22
CA SER A 35 0.47 13.84 -2.72
C SER A 35 1.77 14.62 -2.61
N THR A 36 2.68 14.15 -1.75
CA THR A 36 3.92 14.86 -1.42
C THR A 36 4.90 14.80 -2.58
N THR A 37 5.30 15.97 -3.06
CA THR A 37 6.40 16.14 -4.01
C THR A 37 7.75 15.88 -3.34
N TYR A 38 8.80 15.62 -4.14
CA TYR A 38 10.16 15.46 -3.59
C TYR A 38 10.61 16.67 -2.76
N GLN A 39 10.27 17.90 -3.19
CA GLN A 39 10.68 19.11 -2.47
C GLN A 39 9.94 19.27 -1.14
N GLU A 40 8.66 18.92 -1.09
CA GLU A 40 7.89 18.92 0.17
C GLU A 40 8.37 17.83 1.12
N ALA A 41 8.63 16.61 0.61
CA ALA A 41 9.22 15.55 1.40
C ALA A 41 10.58 15.98 1.97
N LYS A 42 11.39 16.69 1.17
CA LYS A 42 12.69 17.20 1.59
C LYS A 42 12.60 18.30 2.63
N SER A 43 11.64 19.21 2.51
CA SER A 43 11.48 20.35 3.43
C SER A 43 10.81 19.96 4.75
N LYS A 44 9.92 18.96 4.76
CA LYS A 44 9.15 18.54 5.94
C LYS A 44 9.71 17.30 6.66
N ARG A 45 10.73 16.62 6.12
CA ARG A 45 11.40 15.51 6.81
C ARG A 45 12.04 15.99 8.12
N LYS A 46 12.06 15.11 9.12
CA LYS A 46 12.66 15.40 10.44
C LYS A 46 13.90 14.55 10.64
N VAL A 47 15.04 15.16 11.00
CA VAL A 47 16.18 14.41 11.57
C VAL A 47 15.75 13.93 12.96
N ILE A 48 15.77 12.62 13.17
CA ILE A 48 15.36 12.00 14.42
C ILE A 48 16.53 11.44 15.20
N ASN A 49 17.67 11.20 14.56
CA ASN A 49 18.89 10.76 15.20
C ASN A 49 20.11 11.10 14.33
N MET A 50 21.31 11.00 14.91
CA MET A 50 22.59 10.99 14.20
C MET A 50 23.32 9.71 14.59
N ILE A 51 23.91 9.03 13.61
CA ILE A 51 24.79 7.87 13.86
C ILE A 51 26.21 8.21 13.41
N GLU A 52 27.20 7.83 14.20
CA GLU A 52 28.62 7.98 13.83
C GLU A 52 29.13 6.68 13.21
N VAL A 53 29.75 6.79 12.04
CA VAL A 53 30.45 5.70 11.36
C VAL A 53 31.79 6.25 10.86
N ASP A 54 32.90 5.69 11.35
CA ASP A 54 34.27 6.09 11.00
C ASP A 54 34.52 7.61 11.12
N GLY A 55 34.04 8.21 12.23
CA GLY A 55 34.16 9.65 12.49
C GLY A 55 33.26 10.53 11.63
N THR A 56 32.39 9.95 10.80
CA THR A 56 31.40 10.68 9.98
C THR A 56 30.00 10.59 10.61
N GLN A 57 29.36 11.75 10.77
CA GLN A 57 27.99 11.84 11.29
C GLN A 57 26.97 11.67 10.15
N ILE A 58 26.10 10.67 10.26
CA ILE A 58 25.06 10.34 9.28
C ILE A 58 23.67 10.63 9.89
N PRO A 59 22.83 11.50 9.28
CA PRO A 59 21.50 11.80 9.80
C PRO A 59 20.51 10.68 9.51
N VAL A 60 19.80 10.24 10.56
CA VAL A 60 18.64 9.34 10.45
C VAL A 60 17.38 10.18 10.34
N LEU A 61 16.64 10.03 9.24
CA LEU A 61 15.49 10.86 8.90
C LEU A 61 14.18 10.10 9.09
N LYS A 62 13.18 10.75 9.71
CA LYS A 62 11.77 10.35 9.59
C LYS A 62 11.20 10.97 8.32
N PRO A 63 10.81 10.16 7.31
CA PRO A 63 10.28 10.67 6.06
C PRO A 63 8.91 11.32 6.28
N TYR A 64 8.62 12.38 5.53
CA TYR A 64 7.30 12.98 5.46
C TYR A 64 6.60 12.53 4.17
N MET A 65 5.34 12.13 4.30
CA MET A 65 4.47 11.81 3.17
C MET A 65 3.02 11.96 3.59
N GLU A 66 2.29 12.74 2.82
CA GLU A 66 0.85 12.83 2.82
C GLU A 66 0.29 11.92 1.73
N ILE A 67 -0.83 11.28 2.06
CA ILE A 67 -1.55 10.38 1.16
C ILE A 67 -2.81 11.11 0.69
N GLU A 68 -3.07 11.04 -0.62
CA GLU A 68 -4.31 11.51 -1.23
C GLU A 68 -4.94 10.44 -2.12
N GLY A 69 -6.13 10.73 -2.63
CA GLY A 69 -6.79 9.90 -3.64
C GLY A 69 -7.47 8.64 -3.09
N ILE A 70 -7.63 8.54 -1.77
CA ILE A 70 -8.50 7.54 -1.13
C ILE A 70 -9.85 8.21 -0.86
N PRO A 71 -10.96 7.75 -1.48
CA PRO A 71 -12.30 8.28 -1.20
C PRO A 71 -12.69 8.12 0.27
N ASP A 72 -13.67 8.90 0.73
CA ASP A 72 -14.28 8.70 2.05
C ASP A 72 -14.85 7.28 2.19
N PRO A 73 -14.88 6.70 3.41
CA PRO A 73 -15.43 5.37 3.62
C PRO A 73 -16.87 5.25 3.10
N VAL A 74 -17.12 4.20 2.33
CA VAL A 74 -18.46 3.82 1.85
C VAL A 74 -18.81 2.46 2.43
N GLU A 75 -20.06 2.30 2.86
CA GLU A 75 -20.55 1.04 3.42
C GLU A 75 -20.31 -0.13 2.44
N ASN A 76 -19.94 -1.29 2.97
CA ASN A 76 -19.66 -2.49 2.18
C ASN A 76 -18.60 -2.31 1.07
N THR A 77 -17.69 -1.34 1.20
CA THR A 77 -16.63 -1.05 0.21
C THR A 77 -15.25 -1.13 0.84
N ILE A 78 -14.36 -1.90 0.21
CA ILE A 78 -12.93 -1.97 0.58
C ILE A 78 -12.10 -1.40 -0.57
N TYR A 79 -11.16 -0.52 -0.22
CA TYR A 79 -10.23 0.10 -1.17
C TYR A 79 -8.90 -0.63 -1.18
N ILE A 80 -8.43 -1.03 -2.36
CA ILE A 80 -7.13 -1.68 -2.54
C ILE A 80 -6.11 -0.65 -3.01
N VAL A 81 -5.03 -0.47 -2.26
CA VAL A 81 -3.94 0.49 -2.53
C VAL A 81 -2.58 -0.22 -2.55
N HIS A 82 -1.50 0.50 -2.89
CA HIS A 82 -0.15 -0.02 -2.71
C HIS A 82 0.21 -0.15 -1.22
N ALA A 83 1.01 -1.16 -0.85
CA ALA A 83 1.42 -1.41 0.54
C ALA A 83 2.07 -0.19 1.23
N MET A 84 2.76 0.67 0.48
CA MET A 84 3.35 1.91 1.03
C MET A 84 2.29 2.88 1.58
N VAL A 85 1.07 2.82 1.04
CA VAL A 85 -0.07 3.65 1.47
C VAL A 85 -0.67 3.08 2.75
N THR A 86 -0.90 1.75 2.85
CA THR A 86 -1.45 1.10 4.06
C THR A 86 -0.57 1.30 5.29
N LEU A 87 0.76 1.39 5.13
CA LEU A 87 1.69 1.71 6.22
C LEU A 87 1.53 3.12 6.82
N ARG A 88 0.81 4.02 6.13
CA ARG A 88 0.69 5.44 6.52
C ARG A 88 -0.73 5.89 6.84
N ILE A 89 -1.71 5.00 6.71
CA ILE A 89 -3.11 5.30 6.98
C ILE A 89 -3.62 4.38 8.10
N ASN A 90 -4.49 4.92 8.95
CA ASN A 90 -5.18 4.15 9.97
C ASN A 90 -6.65 4.01 9.58
N ARG A 91 -6.92 3.23 8.54
CA ARG A 91 -8.26 3.02 7.98
C ARG A 91 -8.56 1.52 7.89
N SER A 92 -9.66 1.12 8.51
CA SER A 92 -10.13 -0.28 8.57
C SER A 92 -10.84 -0.74 7.29
N ASP A 93 -10.96 0.12 6.29
CA ASP A 93 -11.59 -0.14 4.99
C ASP A 93 -10.59 -0.05 3.81
N VAL A 94 -9.29 0.06 4.13
CA VAL A 94 -8.22 0.16 3.13
C VAL A 94 -7.20 -0.95 3.33
N VAL A 95 -6.90 -1.66 2.26
CA VAL A 95 -6.00 -2.81 2.24
C VAL A 95 -5.03 -2.72 1.07
N SER A 96 -3.98 -3.55 1.10
CA SER A 96 -3.06 -3.74 0.00
C SER A 96 -2.98 -5.21 -0.38
N VAL A 97 -2.56 -5.52 -1.59
CA VAL A 97 -2.22 -6.88 -2.00
C VAL A 97 -1.06 -7.45 -1.17
N TYR A 98 -1.11 -8.74 -0.86
CA TYR A 98 -0.13 -9.44 -0.03
C TYR A 98 0.13 -10.87 -0.53
N GLU A 99 1.25 -11.46 -0.11
CA GLU A 99 1.72 -12.79 -0.56
C GLU A 99 1.73 -12.96 -2.10
N PRO A 100 2.69 -12.33 -2.81
CA PRO A 100 2.74 -12.34 -4.26
C PRO A 100 3.00 -13.76 -4.80
N ILE A 101 2.23 -14.13 -5.83
CA ILE A 101 2.44 -15.32 -6.63
C ILE A 101 3.30 -14.92 -7.83
N LYS A 102 4.44 -15.57 -7.99
CA LYS A 102 5.39 -15.29 -9.05
C LYS A 102 5.41 -16.43 -10.07
N ASN A 103 5.63 -16.09 -11.33
CA ASN A 103 5.91 -17.09 -12.37
C ASN A 103 7.37 -17.56 -12.30
N LEU A 104 7.77 -18.47 -13.19
CA LEU A 104 9.13 -19.01 -13.26
C LEU A 104 10.22 -17.97 -13.54
N LYS A 105 9.86 -16.80 -14.10
CA LYS A 105 10.77 -15.66 -14.33
C LYS A 105 10.86 -14.72 -13.13
N GLY A 106 10.08 -14.97 -12.07
CA GLY A 106 10.00 -14.11 -10.88
C GLY A 106 9.04 -12.93 -11.02
N GLU A 107 8.29 -12.82 -12.13
CA GLU A 107 7.30 -11.77 -12.35
C GLU A 107 6.04 -12.06 -11.53
N ILE A 108 5.45 -11.04 -10.91
CA ILE A 108 4.21 -11.19 -10.13
C ILE A 108 3.04 -11.37 -11.09
N ILE A 109 2.27 -12.43 -10.91
CA ILE A 109 1.09 -12.76 -11.73
C ILE A 109 -0.22 -12.74 -10.93
N GLY A 110 -0.13 -12.59 -9.62
CA GLY A 110 -1.27 -12.47 -8.70
C GLY A 110 -0.83 -12.44 -7.25
N TYR A 111 -1.80 -12.52 -6.34
CA TYR A 111 -1.60 -12.42 -4.90
C TYR A 111 -2.53 -13.38 -4.17
N LYS A 112 -2.06 -13.99 -3.07
CA LYS A 112 -2.91 -14.91 -2.29
C LYS A 112 -3.80 -14.20 -1.29
N SER A 113 -3.39 -13.04 -0.81
CA SER A 113 -4.05 -12.39 0.32
C SER A 113 -4.08 -10.87 0.18
N LEU A 114 -4.83 -10.25 1.08
CA LEU A 114 -4.87 -8.81 1.31
C LEU A 114 -4.31 -8.54 2.71
N GLY A 115 -3.66 -7.39 2.89
CA GLY A 115 -3.09 -6.95 4.15
C GLY A 115 -3.55 -5.54 4.52
N CYS A 116 -3.85 -5.31 5.79
CA CYS A 116 -4.21 -4.01 6.33
C CYS A 116 -2.98 -3.27 6.91
N GLY A 117 -3.17 -2.00 7.28
CA GLY A 117 -2.14 -1.21 7.96
C GLY A 117 -1.81 -1.78 9.35
N PRO A 118 -0.60 -1.50 9.89
CA PRO A 118 -0.10 -2.14 11.12
C PRO A 118 -0.89 -1.82 12.38
N SER A 119 -1.75 -0.79 12.35
CA SER A 119 -2.60 -0.37 13.47
C SER A 119 -4.06 -0.80 13.33
N VAL A 120 -4.40 -1.53 12.26
CA VAL A 120 -5.77 -2.01 12.01
C VAL A 120 -5.92 -3.40 12.65
N GLU A 121 -6.75 -3.48 13.69
CA GLU A 121 -7.03 -4.74 14.40
C GLU A 121 -8.20 -5.49 13.77
N ASP A 122 -9.21 -4.77 13.27
CA ASP A 122 -10.37 -5.33 12.58
C ASP A 122 -10.67 -4.56 11.28
N LEU A 123 -11.00 -5.30 10.22
CA LEU A 123 -11.53 -4.73 8.98
C LEU A 123 -13.00 -4.40 9.16
N LYS A 124 -13.38 -3.13 8.97
CA LYS A 124 -14.80 -2.73 8.92
C LYS A 124 -15.29 -2.98 7.50
N VAL A 125 -16.15 -3.99 7.39
CA VAL A 125 -16.76 -4.48 6.14
C VAL A 125 -18.25 -4.19 6.14
#